data_AF-A0A0G4J2H0-F1
#
_entry.id   AF-A0A0G4J2H0-F1
#
_cell.length_a   1.000
_cell.length_b   1.000
_cell.length_c   1.000
_cell.angle_alpha   90.00
_cell.angle_beta   90.00
_cell.angle_gamma   90.00
#
_symmetry.space_group_name_H-M   'P 1'
#
loop_
_entity.id
_entity.type
_entity.pdbx_description
1 polymer ?
#
loop_
_entity_poly.entity_id
_entity_poly.type
_entity_poly.pdbx_seq_one_letter_code
_entity_poly.pdbx_strand_id
1 'polypeptide(L)'
;MSSERIVVSGSLGAHVDAYWEYRMIVGDADGGVLFTPEQYEAFKEKRLREPRLYVSWRPIGTTFECRLIGPESKCFCTHRYKSHSHESPSSTKCLVPKCICTAFDYIPVRGAQDLKCHCKHSYREHTAQERACARTRCSCQRFTSSFGCSCGRTFVDHETIIQTGEERTAEGLPTGDGPASSILGGITSMESLVDGVERMAISADQAVRPRTIAPRRAPRGQHLRAPSTHKAPNLPGSQ
;
A
#
# COMPACT_ATOMS: atom_id res chain seq x y z
N MET A 1 7.73 22.79 24.83
CA MET A 1 7.88 23.16 23.39
C MET A 1 6.50 23.12 22.78
N SER A 2 5.85 24.27 22.58
CA SER A 2 4.57 24.33 21.89
C SER A 2 4.77 23.88 20.45
N SER A 3 4.12 22.79 20.05
CA SER A 3 4.08 22.36 18.66
C SER A 3 3.31 23.41 17.86
N GLU A 4 4.03 24.19 17.05
CA GLU A 4 3.45 25.13 16.12
C GLU A 4 2.65 24.36 15.06
N ARG A 5 1.32 24.49 15.11
CA ARG A 5 0.42 23.79 14.20
C ARG A 5 0.46 24.52 12.86
N ILE A 6 1.15 23.94 11.88
CA ILE A 6 1.13 24.44 10.51
C ILE A 6 -0.30 24.30 9.98
N VAL A 7 -0.99 25.43 9.79
CA VAL A 7 -2.32 25.47 9.18
C VAL A 7 -2.13 25.76 7.70
N VAL A 8 -2.41 24.76 6.87
CA VAL A 8 -2.33 24.88 5.41
C VAL A 8 -3.62 25.53 4.90
N SER A 9 -3.51 26.63 4.15
CA SER A 9 -4.66 27.30 3.54
C SER A 9 -5.25 26.50 2.37
N GLY A 10 -6.50 26.79 1.97
CA GLY A 10 -7.24 25.98 0.99
C GLY A 10 -6.56 25.82 -0.39
N SER A 11 -5.89 26.87 -0.90
CA SER A 11 -5.16 26.78 -2.18
C SER A 11 -3.84 25.99 -2.04
N LEU A 12 -3.14 26.14 -0.91
CA LEU A 12 -1.90 25.41 -0.64
C LEU A 12 -2.17 23.91 -0.41
N GLY A 13 -3.30 23.56 0.21
CA GLY A 13 -3.73 22.18 0.40
C GLY A 13 -3.93 21.44 -0.92
N ALA A 14 -4.57 22.08 -1.90
CA ALA A 14 -4.78 21.51 -3.22
C ALA A 14 -3.47 21.17 -3.95
N HIS A 15 -2.42 22.00 -3.81
CA HIS A 15 -1.10 21.71 -4.38
C HIS A 15 -0.41 20.53 -3.69
N VAL A 16 -0.56 20.39 -2.37
CA VAL A 16 -0.02 19.25 -1.62
C VAL A 16 -0.71 17.95 -2.06
N ASP A 17 -2.03 17.97 -2.18
CA ASP A 17 -2.82 16.81 -2.61
C ASP A 17 -2.48 16.40 -4.04
N ALA A 18 -2.36 17.36 -4.96
CA ALA A 18 -1.95 17.10 -6.33
C ALA A 18 -0.53 16.50 -6.42
N TYR A 19 0.41 17.00 -5.63
CA TYR A 19 1.76 16.44 -5.58
C TYR A 19 1.77 15.03 -4.95
N TRP A 20 0.90 14.78 -3.98
CA TRP A 20 0.74 13.44 -3.42
C TRP A 20 0.21 12.45 -4.45
N GLU A 21 -0.83 12.81 -5.21
CA GLU A 21 -1.35 12.00 -6.32
C GLU A 21 -0.25 11.73 -7.35
N TYR A 22 0.48 12.78 -7.76
CA TYR A 22 1.62 12.66 -8.66
C TYR A 22 2.63 11.62 -8.16
N ARG A 23 3.04 11.72 -6.89
CA ARG A 23 4.01 10.81 -6.28
C ARG A 23 3.47 9.39 -6.09
N MET A 24 2.15 9.21 -6.01
CA MET A 24 1.52 7.89 -5.98
C MET A 24 1.50 7.24 -7.36
N ILE A 25 1.20 8.01 -8.41
CA ILE A 25 1.10 7.52 -9.79
C ILE A 25 2.48 7.31 -10.41
N VAL A 26 3.33 8.32 -10.37
CA VAL A 26 4.66 8.33 -11.02
C VAL A 26 5.71 7.63 -10.17
N GLY A 27 5.62 7.76 -8.84
CA GLY A 27 6.67 7.28 -7.93
C GLY A 27 8.02 7.94 -8.22
N ASP A 28 9.09 7.15 -8.29
CA ASP A 28 10.44 7.62 -8.58
C ASP A 28 10.81 7.48 -10.08
N ALA A 29 9.83 7.20 -10.96
CA ALA A 29 10.05 6.99 -12.40
C ALA A 29 10.48 8.26 -13.14
N ASP A 30 10.31 9.42 -12.52
CA ASP A 30 10.70 10.74 -13.03
C ASP A 30 12.22 11.00 -12.95
N GLY A 31 12.96 10.13 -12.26
CA GLY A 31 14.40 10.28 -12.08
C GLY A 31 14.80 11.53 -11.28
N GLY A 32 13.88 12.08 -10.49
CA GLY A 32 14.10 13.29 -9.69
C GLY A 32 13.84 14.61 -10.43
N VAL A 33 13.35 14.57 -11.67
CA VAL A 33 12.90 15.76 -12.40
C VAL A 33 11.43 15.60 -12.72
N LEU A 34 10.60 16.52 -12.20
CA LEU A 34 9.15 16.47 -12.42
C LEU A 34 8.81 16.44 -13.90
N PHE A 35 7.86 15.56 -14.23
CA PHE A 35 7.27 15.49 -15.56
C PHE A 35 6.58 16.78 -15.93
N THR A 36 6.59 17.10 -17.22
CA THR A 36 5.69 18.12 -17.77
C THR A 36 4.23 17.65 -17.64
N PRO A 37 3.25 18.56 -17.68
CA PRO A 37 1.84 18.18 -17.64
C PRO A 37 1.46 17.12 -18.67
N GLU A 38 1.98 17.23 -19.89
CA GLU A 38 1.71 16.29 -20.99
C GLU A 38 2.30 14.90 -20.71
N GLN A 39 3.52 14.87 -20.16
CA GLN A 39 4.18 13.61 -19.75
C GLN A 39 3.43 12.93 -18.60
N TYR A 40 2.95 13.72 -17.64
CA TYR A 40 2.17 13.20 -16.51
C TYR A 40 0.85 12.59 -16.96
N GLU A 41 0.07 13.29 -17.80
CA GLU A 41 -1.21 12.77 -18.29
C GLU A 41 -1.04 11.49 -19.11
N ALA A 42 -0.04 11.46 -20.02
CA ALA A 42 0.28 10.24 -20.77
C ALA A 42 0.66 9.06 -19.85
N PHE A 43 1.42 9.34 -18.78
CA PHE A 43 1.81 8.33 -17.80
C PHE A 43 0.61 7.85 -16.96
N LYS A 44 -0.28 8.78 -16.56
CA LYS A 44 -1.51 8.48 -15.83
C LYS A 44 -2.45 7.61 -16.65
N GLU A 45 -2.66 7.93 -17.93
CA GLU A 45 -3.44 7.10 -18.84
C GLU A 45 -2.82 5.71 -19.06
N LYS A 46 -1.48 5.62 -19.09
CA LYS A 46 -0.81 4.32 -19.13
C LYS A 46 -1.12 3.51 -17.88
N ARG A 47 -1.01 4.10 -16.69
CA ARG A 47 -1.31 3.43 -15.40
C ARG A 47 -2.77 2.99 -15.27
N LEU A 48 -3.70 3.76 -15.82
CA LEU A 48 -5.12 3.41 -15.82
C LEU A 48 -5.44 2.18 -16.69
N ARG A 49 -4.66 1.96 -17.75
CA ARG A 49 -4.78 0.80 -18.64
C ARG A 49 -4.11 -0.46 -18.11
N GLU A 50 -3.18 -0.32 -17.16
CA GLU A 50 -2.55 -1.48 -16.53
C GLU A 50 -3.58 -2.27 -15.70
N PRO A 51 -3.59 -3.61 -15.79
CA PRO A 51 -4.48 -4.42 -14.98
C PRO A 51 -4.14 -4.29 -13.49
N ARG A 52 -5.14 -4.58 -12.64
CA ARG A 52 -4.88 -4.76 -11.22
C ARG A 52 -4.06 -6.04 -11.03
N LEU A 53 -2.83 -5.87 -10.54
CA LEU A 53 -1.98 -6.97 -10.09
C LEU A 53 -2.07 -7.11 -8.57
N TYR A 54 -2.13 -8.36 -8.10
CA TYR A 54 -2.06 -8.73 -6.70
C TYR A 54 -0.67 -9.28 -6.42
N VAL A 55 0.02 -8.65 -5.47
CA VAL A 55 1.40 -8.98 -5.16
C VAL A 55 1.51 -9.42 -3.72
N SER A 56 2.03 -10.63 -3.51
CA SER A 56 2.23 -11.20 -2.19
C SER A 56 3.60 -11.82 -2.06
N TRP A 57 4.09 -11.89 -0.83
CA TRP A 57 5.32 -12.58 -0.48
C TRP A 57 4.96 -13.74 0.43
N ARG A 58 5.24 -14.96 -0.04
CA ARG A 58 4.76 -16.20 0.57
C ARG A 58 5.84 -17.27 0.60
N PRO A 59 5.76 -18.25 1.53
CA PRO A 59 6.63 -19.41 1.48
C PRO A 59 6.43 -20.19 0.19
N ILE A 60 7.53 -20.64 -0.40
CA ILE A 60 7.53 -21.38 -1.66
C ILE A 60 6.64 -22.63 -1.53
N GLY A 61 5.77 -22.82 -2.53
CA GLY A 61 4.86 -23.98 -2.59
C GLY A 61 3.64 -23.91 -1.67
N THR A 62 3.34 -22.73 -1.11
CA THR A 62 2.14 -22.52 -0.27
C THR A 62 1.29 -21.37 -0.81
N THR A 63 0.01 -21.32 -0.44
CA THR A 63 -0.87 -20.17 -0.70
C THR A 63 -0.88 -19.16 0.47
N PHE A 64 -0.06 -19.39 1.50
CA PHE A 64 -0.05 -18.57 2.72
C PHE A 64 0.72 -17.25 2.52
N GLU A 65 -0.01 -16.14 2.45
CA GLU A 65 0.57 -14.83 2.17
C GLU A 65 1.19 -14.21 3.44
N CYS A 66 2.50 -14.34 3.64
CA CYS A 66 3.18 -13.72 4.79
C CYS A 66 3.10 -12.19 4.74
N ARG A 67 3.21 -11.59 3.55
CA ARG A 67 3.03 -10.16 3.33
C ARG A 67 2.20 -9.92 2.08
N LEU A 68 1.33 -8.92 2.16
CA LEU A 68 0.72 -8.30 0.99
C LEU A 68 1.53 -7.05 0.64
N ILE A 69 1.90 -6.92 -0.63
CA ILE A 69 2.83 -5.90 -1.09
C ILE A 69 2.06 -4.67 -1.53
N GLY A 70 2.39 -3.53 -0.91
CA GLY A 70 1.83 -2.23 -1.25
C GLY A 70 2.77 -1.33 -2.05
N PRO A 71 2.29 -0.13 -2.43
CA PRO A 71 3.01 0.83 -3.27
C PRO A 71 4.36 1.26 -2.70
N GLU A 72 4.46 1.38 -1.38
CA GLU A 72 5.70 1.80 -0.68
C GLU A 72 6.67 0.64 -0.38
N SER A 73 6.30 -0.60 -0.72
CA SER A 73 7.15 -1.77 -0.49
C SER A 73 8.37 -1.70 -1.38
N LYS A 74 9.53 -2.07 -0.83
CA LYS A 74 10.79 -2.02 -1.58
C LYS A 74 11.00 -3.29 -2.38
N CYS A 75 11.44 -3.10 -3.60
CA CYS A 75 12.07 -4.11 -4.42
C CYS A 75 13.53 -4.29 -3.98
N PHE A 76 14.14 -5.43 -4.31
CA PHE A 76 15.56 -5.68 -4.15
C PHE A 76 16.43 -4.60 -4.81
N CYS A 77 15.98 -4.02 -5.92
CA CYS A 77 16.64 -2.89 -6.57
C CYS A 77 16.61 -1.57 -5.78
N THR A 78 16.02 -1.59 -4.57
CA THR A 78 15.81 -0.47 -3.64
C THR A 78 14.68 0.49 -3.98
N HIS A 79 14.15 0.43 -5.21
CA HIS A 79 12.99 1.22 -5.63
C HIS A 79 11.67 0.62 -5.16
N ARG A 80 10.62 1.44 -5.16
CA ARG A 80 9.30 1.07 -4.66
C ARG A 80 8.48 0.30 -5.69
N TYR A 81 7.54 -0.52 -5.23
CA TYR A 81 6.59 -1.23 -6.11
C TYR A 81 5.89 -0.27 -7.08
N LYS A 82 5.39 0.87 -6.60
CA LYS A 82 4.75 1.90 -7.45
C LYS A 82 5.62 2.46 -8.58
N SER A 83 6.95 2.26 -8.52
CA SER A 83 7.90 2.69 -9.55
C SER A 83 8.29 1.55 -10.51
N HIS A 84 7.56 0.43 -10.47
CA HIS A 84 7.65 -0.66 -11.45
C HIS A 84 6.45 -0.62 -12.40
N SER A 85 6.62 -1.22 -13.58
CA SER A 85 5.55 -1.48 -14.55
C SER A 85 4.54 -2.46 -13.97
N HIS A 86 3.26 -2.31 -14.29
CA HIS A 86 2.23 -3.31 -13.94
C HIS A 86 1.47 -3.80 -15.17
N GLU A 87 2.13 -3.83 -16.32
CA GLU A 87 1.55 -4.28 -17.60
C GLU A 87 1.06 -5.73 -17.56
N SER A 88 1.79 -6.61 -16.87
CA SER A 88 1.42 -8.02 -16.67
C SER A 88 2.18 -8.62 -15.49
N PRO A 89 1.79 -9.81 -14.99
CA PRO A 89 2.54 -10.52 -13.96
C PRO A 89 4.03 -10.74 -14.29
N SER A 90 4.34 -10.95 -15.57
CA SER A 90 5.71 -11.16 -16.08
C SER A 90 6.43 -9.86 -16.46
N SER A 91 5.72 -8.73 -16.60
CA SER A 91 6.27 -7.42 -16.98
C SER A 91 6.20 -6.42 -15.83
N THR A 92 7.08 -6.63 -14.84
CA THR A 92 7.19 -5.75 -13.67
C THR A 92 8.56 -5.09 -13.52
N LYS A 93 9.16 -4.68 -14.65
CA LYS A 93 10.45 -3.97 -14.66
C LYS A 93 10.37 -2.62 -13.94
N CYS A 94 11.48 -2.18 -13.37
CA CYS A 94 11.54 -0.85 -12.76
C CYS A 94 11.59 0.25 -13.82
N LEU A 95 10.84 1.33 -13.58
CA LEU A 95 10.74 2.48 -14.48
C LEU A 95 11.71 3.61 -14.08
N VAL A 96 12.41 3.47 -12.95
CA VAL A 96 13.40 4.46 -12.52
C VAL A 96 14.58 4.47 -13.50
N PRO A 97 15.00 5.64 -14.01
CA PRO A 97 16.10 5.74 -14.96
C PRO A 97 17.36 5.04 -14.46
N LYS A 98 18.05 4.33 -15.36
CA LYS A 98 19.29 3.56 -15.11
C LYS A 98 19.14 2.33 -14.19
N CYS A 99 17.94 2.03 -13.69
CA CYS A 99 17.70 0.77 -12.99
C CYS A 99 17.64 -0.39 -13.99
N ILE A 100 18.35 -1.48 -13.71
CA ILE A 100 18.44 -2.65 -14.60
C ILE A 100 17.61 -3.85 -14.12
N CYS A 101 16.80 -3.70 -13.07
CA CYS A 101 16.02 -4.82 -12.57
C CYS A 101 14.84 -5.14 -13.51
N THR A 102 14.67 -6.42 -13.79
CA THR A 102 13.75 -6.93 -14.81
C THR A 102 12.35 -7.22 -14.27
N ALA A 103 12.25 -7.54 -12.99
CA ALA A 103 11.00 -7.81 -12.30
C ALA A 103 11.04 -7.26 -10.86
N PHE A 104 9.86 -7.00 -10.31
CA PHE A 104 9.72 -6.65 -8.91
C PHE A 104 9.99 -7.88 -8.04
N ASP A 105 10.86 -7.73 -7.05
CA ASP A 105 11.11 -8.77 -6.05
C ASP A 105 11.24 -8.14 -4.66
N TYR A 106 10.36 -8.55 -3.76
CA TYR A 106 10.20 -7.93 -2.46
C TYR A 106 11.41 -8.18 -1.54
N ILE A 107 11.83 -7.11 -0.84
CA ILE A 107 12.79 -7.20 0.26
C ILE A 107 12.10 -6.77 1.56
N PRO A 108 12.10 -7.59 2.63
CA PRO A 108 11.38 -7.31 3.87
C PRO A 108 12.09 -6.29 4.76
N VAL A 109 12.35 -5.09 4.23
CA VAL A 109 12.90 -3.95 4.97
C VAL A 109 11.80 -2.99 5.39
N ARG A 110 11.82 -2.57 6.66
CA ARG A 110 10.88 -1.58 7.20
C ARG A 110 11.60 -0.27 7.51
N GLY A 111 11.12 0.83 6.94
CA GLY A 111 11.68 2.17 7.18
C GLY A 111 13.17 2.26 6.83
N ALA A 112 13.97 2.64 7.82
CA ALA A 112 15.42 2.81 7.68
C ALA A 112 16.23 1.52 7.92
N GLN A 113 15.57 0.39 8.20
CA GLN A 113 16.25 -0.88 8.43
C GLN A 113 16.99 -1.37 7.18
N ASP A 114 18.04 -2.15 7.42
CA ASP A 114 18.82 -2.82 6.40
C ASP A 114 18.68 -4.34 6.57
N LEU A 115 18.74 -5.06 5.45
CA LEU A 115 18.76 -6.52 5.45
C LEU A 115 20.15 -7.01 5.06
N LYS A 116 20.81 -7.70 5.98
CA LYS A 116 22.17 -8.20 5.77
C LYS A 116 22.15 -9.58 5.14
N CYS A 117 23.07 -9.78 4.21
CA CYS A 117 23.41 -11.08 3.67
C CYS A 117 24.24 -11.88 4.68
N HIS A 118 24.35 -13.21 4.51
CA HIS A 118 25.31 -14.03 5.25
C HIS A 118 26.76 -13.59 5.04
N CYS A 119 27.08 -12.93 3.92
CA CYS A 119 28.37 -12.27 3.71
C CYS A 119 28.56 -10.98 4.52
N LYS A 120 27.57 -10.62 5.36
CA LYS A 120 27.50 -9.45 6.26
C LYS A 120 27.29 -8.09 5.57
N HIS A 121 27.30 -8.05 4.24
CA HIS A 121 27.00 -6.87 3.45
C HIS A 121 25.49 -6.62 3.33
N SER A 122 25.12 -5.36 3.09
CA SER A 122 23.74 -4.94 2.86
C SER A 122 23.18 -5.57 1.58
N TYR A 123 21.88 -5.82 1.53
CA TYR A 123 21.19 -6.19 0.28
C TYR A 123 21.41 -5.16 -0.84
N ARG A 124 21.64 -3.88 -0.48
CA ARG A 124 21.94 -2.80 -1.44
C ARG A 124 23.30 -2.94 -2.11
N GLU A 125 24.19 -3.73 -1.52
CA GLU A 125 25.51 -4.03 -2.05
C GLU A 125 25.49 -5.29 -2.92
N HIS A 126 24.29 -5.76 -3.31
CA HIS A 126 24.11 -6.87 -4.23
C HIS A 126 23.41 -6.41 -5.50
N THR A 127 23.76 -7.01 -6.64
CA THR A 127 23.18 -6.66 -7.94
C THR A 127 21.72 -7.09 -8.01
N ALA A 128 20.86 -6.29 -8.64
CA ALA A 128 19.42 -6.60 -8.68
C ALA A 128 19.07 -7.83 -9.53
N GLN A 129 19.88 -8.14 -10.54
CA GLN A 129 19.66 -9.27 -11.45
C GLN A 129 20.21 -10.58 -10.87
N GLU A 130 21.50 -10.63 -10.58
CA GLU A 130 22.17 -11.87 -10.17
C GLU A 130 22.10 -12.10 -8.65
N ARG A 131 21.83 -11.04 -7.88
CA ARG A 131 21.92 -11.05 -6.42
C ARG A 131 23.32 -11.36 -5.92
N ALA A 132 24.34 -11.20 -6.76
CA ALA A 132 25.74 -11.34 -6.38
C ALA A 132 26.20 -10.09 -5.62
N CYS A 133 27.09 -10.27 -4.66
CA CYS A 133 27.64 -9.16 -3.91
C CYS A 133 28.62 -8.37 -4.78
N ALA A 134 28.39 -7.06 -4.91
CA ALA A 134 29.22 -6.15 -5.69
C ALA A 134 30.45 -5.64 -4.92
N ARG A 135 30.64 -6.04 -3.65
CA ARG A 135 31.81 -5.63 -2.86
C ARG A 135 33.06 -6.30 -3.37
N THR A 136 34.11 -5.49 -3.52
CA THR A 136 35.46 -5.96 -3.86
C THR A 136 35.91 -7.03 -2.87
N ARG A 137 36.45 -8.15 -3.37
CA ARG A 137 36.93 -9.30 -2.58
C ARG A 137 35.84 -10.11 -1.86
N CYS A 138 34.56 -9.93 -2.18
CA CYS A 138 33.50 -10.82 -1.71
C CYS A 138 33.18 -11.88 -2.78
N SER A 139 33.15 -13.16 -2.40
CA SER A 139 32.82 -14.29 -3.29
C SER A 139 31.34 -14.69 -3.22
N CYS A 140 30.50 -13.88 -2.59
CA CYS A 140 29.07 -14.17 -2.42
C CYS A 140 28.33 -14.05 -3.75
N GLN A 141 27.91 -15.20 -4.30
CA GLN A 141 27.24 -15.28 -5.59
C GLN A 141 25.73 -14.99 -5.52
N ARG A 142 25.11 -15.17 -4.35
CA ARG A 142 23.66 -14.95 -4.17
C ARG A 142 23.35 -14.39 -2.80
N PHE A 143 22.50 -13.38 -2.76
CA PHE A 143 21.98 -12.82 -1.52
C PHE A 143 21.16 -13.87 -0.77
N THR A 144 21.55 -14.11 0.48
CA THR A 144 20.89 -15.03 1.40
C THR A 144 20.90 -14.37 2.77
N SER A 145 19.80 -14.45 3.54
CA SER A 145 19.68 -13.76 4.82
C SER A 145 19.05 -14.65 5.87
N SER A 146 19.54 -14.55 7.10
CA SER A 146 18.94 -15.18 8.28
C SER A 146 17.70 -14.43 8.81
N PHE A 147 17.09 -13.56 8.00
CA PHE A 147 15.85 -12.89 8.34
C PHE A 147 14.76 -13.95 8.62
N GLY A 148 14.21 -13.91 9.83
CA GLY A 148 13.07 -14.75 10.21
C GLY A 148 11.76 -14.08 9.87
N CYS A 149 10.93 -14.75 9.08
CA CYS A 149 9.53 -14.39 8.91
C CYS A 149 8.72 -14.88 10.12
N SER A 150 7.60 -14.21 10.41
CA SER A 150 6.61 -14.63 11.40
C SER A 150 6.08 -16.05 11.18
N CYS A 151 6.10 -16.53 9.93
CA CYS A 151 5.72 -17.90 9.58
C CYS A 151 6.74 -18.95 10.04
N GLY A 152 7.86 -18.54 10.65
CA GLY A 152 8.93 -19.39 11.16
C GLY A 152 10.01 -19.76 10.12
N ARG A 153 9.86 -19.35 8.86
CA ARG A 153 10.83 -19.63 7.78
C ARG A 153 11.74 -18.43 7.51
N THR A 154 12.84 -18.67 6.80
CA THR A 154 13.84 -17.64 6.49
C THR A 154 13.52 -16.92 5.17
N PHE A 155 14.25 -15.84 4.88
CA PHE A 155 14.06 -15.07 3.62
C PHE A 155 14.15 -15.94 2.36
N VAL A 156 15.07 -16.91 2.32
CA VAL A 156 15.30 -17.75 1.12
C VAL A 156 14.18 -18.74 0.85
N ASP A 157 13.33 -18.99 1.84
CA ASP A 157 12.20 -19.92 1.75
C ASP A 157 10.93 -19.26 1.19
N HIS A 158 11.02 -18.00 0.77
CA HIS A 158 9.90 -17.21 0.27
C HIS A 158 10.13 -16.74 -1.17
N GLU A 159 9.02 -16.50 -1.85
CA GLU A 159 8.98 -15.96 -3.19
C GLU A 159 7.99 -14.78 -3.28
N THR A 160 8.26 -13.88 -4.21
CA THR A 160 7.33 -12.81 -4.58
C THR A 160 6.43 -13.34 -5.68
N ILE A 161 5.13 -13.45 -5.40
CA ILE A 161 4.11 -13.83 -6.37
C ILE A 161 3.38 -12.60 -6.85
N ILE A 162 3.27 -12.49 -8.16
CA ILE A 162 2.53 -11.45 -8.87
C ILE A 162 1.50 -12.18 -9.71
N GLN A 163 0.23 -11.83 -9.54
CA GLN A 163 -0.87 -12.50 -10.20
C GLN A 163 -1.98 -11.51 -10.56
N THR A 164 -2.75 -11.84 -11.58
CA THR A 164 -3.98 -11.16 -11.97
C THR A 164 -5.12 -11.50 -11.01
N GLY A 165 -6.25 -10.79 -11.11
CA GLY A 165 -7.45 -11.13 -10.34
C GLY A 165 -8.03 -12.51 -10.70
N GLU A 166 -7.90 -12.92 -11.96
CA GLU A 166 -8.37 -14.22 -12.45
C GLU A 166 -7.54 -15.37 -11.84
N GLU A 167 -6.22 -15.28 -11.94
CA GLU A 167 -5.28 -16.24 -11.32
C GLU A 167 -5.50 -16.33 -9.81
N ARG A 168 -5.71 -15.18 -9.14
CA ARG A 168 -5.96 -15.11 -7.71
C ARG A 168 -7.26 -15.81 -7.31
N THR A 169 -8.32 -15.60 -8.09
CA THR A 169 -9.62 -16.25 -7.86
C THR A 169 -9.52 -17.75 -8.12
N ALA A 170 -8.79 -18.17 -9.15
CA ALA A 170 -8.54 -19.58 -9.43
C ALA A 170 -7.77 -20.29 -8.31
N GLU A 171 -6.87 -19.57 -7.61
CA GLU A 171 -6.18 -20.05 -6.41
C GLU A 171 -7.05 -19.98 -5.13
N GLY A 172 -8.30 -19.50 -5.23
CA GLY A 172 -9.23 -19.37 -4.10
C GLY A 172 -8.92 -18.22 -3.14
N LEU A 173 -8.09 -17.25 -3.56
CA LEU A 173 -7.69 -16.12 -2.74
C LEU A 173 -8.61 -14.90 -2.96
N PRO A 174 -8.84 -14.07 -1.92
CA PRO A 174 -9.76 -12.94 -2.01
C PRO A 174 -9.16 -11.79 -2.80
N THR A 175 -9.90 -11.27 -3.77
CA THR A 175 -9.56 -10.08 -4.58
C THR A 175 -9.97 -8.77 -3.90
N GLY A 176 -11.00 -8.80 -3.05
CA GLY A 176 -11.52 -7.63 -2.33
C GLY A 176 -12.21 -6.60 -3.24
N ASP A 177 -12.91 -5.65 -2.62
CA ASP A 177 -13.74 -4.64 -3.34
C ASP A 177 -13.00 -3.31 -3.58
N GLY A 178 -11.67 -3.33 -3.48
CA GLY A 178 -10.84 -2.13 -3.59
C GLY A 178 -10.80 -1.55 -5.01
N PRO A 179 -10.38 -0.28 -5.18
CA PRO A 179 -10.27 0.33 -6.49
C PRO A 179 -9.31 -0.49 -7.37
N ALA A 180 -9.62 -0.60 -8.67
CA ALA A 180 -8.84 -1.33 -9.66
C ALA A 180 -7.51 -0.64 -10.03
N SER A 181 -6.81 -0.05 -9.06
CA SER A 181 -5.51 0.60 -9.26
C SER A 181 -4.38 -0.43 -9.17
N SER A 182 -3.63 -0.57 -10.26
CA SER A 182 -2.46 -1.46 -10.35
C SER A 182 -1.39 -1.17 -9.28
N ILE A 183 -1.32 0.08 -8.82
CA ILE A 183 -0.32 0.59 -7.87
C ILE A 183 -0.50 0.04 -6.45
N LEU A 184 -1.71 -0.41 -6.10
CA LEU A 184 -1.99 -0.93 -4.76
C LEU A 184 -1.38 -2.31 -4.50
N GLY A 185 -1.04 -3.05 -5.56
CA GLY A 185 -0.50 -4.40 -5.44
C GLY A 185 -1.46 -5.32 -4.68
N GLY A 186 -0.97 -5.97 -3.64
CA GLY A 186 -1.75 -6.86 -2.76
C GLY A 186 -2.62 -6.16 -1.71
N ILE A 187 -2.58 -4.83 -1.56
CA ILE A 187 -3.39 -4.14 -0.54
C ILE A 187 -4.84 -4.01 -1.02
N THR A 188 -5.74 -4.69 -0.33
CA THR A 188 -7.19 -4.69 -0.62
C THR A 188 -8.01 -4.15 0.56
N SER A 189 -7.45 -4.17 1.77
CA SER A 189 -8.05 -3.61 2.97
C SER A 189 -6.99 -3.12 3.96
N MET A 190 -7.40 -2.48 5.06
CA MET A 190 -6.47 -2.12 6.14
C MET A 190 -5.81 -3.35 6.77
N GLU A 191 -6.51 -4.49 6.81
CA GLU A 191 -5.97 -5.74 7.35
C GLU A 191 -4.79 -6.21 6.50
N SER A 192 -4.76 -5.92 5.19
CA SER A 192 -3.66 -6.28 4.30
C SER A 192 -2.29 -5.75 4.74
N LEU A 193 -2.24 -4.67 5.54
CA LEU A 193 -1.01 -4.08 6.06
C LEU A 193 -0.36 -4.92 7.16
N VAL A 194 -1.15 -5.76 7.82
CA VAL A 194 -0.76 -6.60 8.94
C VAL A 194 -0.02 -7.84 8.44
N ASP A 195 0.86 -8.43 9.25
CA ASP A 195 1.57 -9.67 8.89
C ASP A 195 0.61 -10.86 8.68
N GLY A 196 0.94 -11.80 7.79
CA GLY A 196 0.09 -12.96 7.48
C GLY A 196 -0.35 -13.77 8.69
N VAL A 197 0.54 -13.99 9.68
CA VAL A 197 0.19 -14.77 10.88
C VAL A 197 -0.82 -14.01 11.74
N GLU A 198 -0.61 -12.70 11.89
CA GLU A 198 -1.51 -11.81 12.62
C GLU A 198 -2.86 -11.66 11.90
N ARG A 199 -2.87 -11.57 10.57
CA ARG A 199 -4.10 -11.54 9.77
C ARG A 199 -4.94 -12.79 10.00
N MET A 200 -4.33 -13.98 10.01
CA MET A 200 -5.04 -15.23 10.33
C MET A 200 -5.64 -15.19 11.74
N ALA A 201 -4.91 -14.67 12.73
CA ALA A 201 -5.41 -14.55 14.09
C ALA A 201 -6.61 -13.60 14.19
N ILE A 202 -6.57 -12.46 13.49
CA ILE A 202 -7.69 -11.51 13.42
C ILE A 202 -8.93 -12.18 12.81
N SER A 203 -8.78 -12.88 11.68
CA SER A 203 -9.91 -13.57 11.04
C SER A 203 -10.50 -14.66 11.94
N ALA A 204 -9.67 -15.37 12.69
CA ALA A 204 -10.13 -16.38 13.64
C ALA A 204 -10.94 -15.76 14.80
N ASP A 205 -10.49 -14.65 15.39
CA ASP A 205 -11.24 -13.96 16.46
C ASP A 205 -12.57 -13.39 15.95
N GLN A 206 -12.60 -12.84 14.72
CA GLN A 206 -13.84 -12.36 14.09
C GLN A 206 -14.86 -13.49 13.86
N ALA A 207 -14.40 -14.70 13.54
CA ALA A 207 -15.28 -15.86 13.41
C ALA A 207 -15.88 -16.31 14.74
N VAL A 208 -15.16 -16.12 15.86
CA VAL A 208 -15.62 -16.47 17.22
C VAL A 208 -16.53 -15.39 17.82
N ARG A 209 -16.30 -14.11 17.48
CA ARG A 209 -17.08 -12.97 17.98
C ARG A 209 -17.89 -12.33 16.85
N PRO A 210 -19.12 -12.80 16.57
CA PRO A 210 -19.96 -12.13 15.59
C PRO A 210 -20.15 -10.67 16.00
N ARG A 211 -19.84 -9.74 15.09
CA ARG A 211 -19.98 -8.29 15.30
C ARG A 211 -21.44 -7.93 15.55
N THR A 212 -21.90 -8.00 16.79
CA THR A 212 -23.16 -7.39 17.21
C THR A 212 -22.90 -5.90 17.40
N ILE A 213 -22.97 -5.12 16.31
CA ILE A 213 -23.05 -3.66 16.44
C ILE A 213 -24.46 -3.37 16.98
N ALA A 214 -24.59 -3.26 18.30
CA ALA A 214 -25.81 -2.74 18.88
C ALA A 214 -26.04 -1.33 18.31
N PRO A 215 -27.24 -1.00 17.82
CA PRO A 215 -27.52 0.32 17.28
C PRO A 215 -27.20 1.37 18.35
N ARG A 216 -26.41 2.39 17.99
CA ARG A 216 -26.17 3.54 18.88
C ARG A 216 -27.54 4.11 19.25
N ARG A 217 -27.90 4.03 20.54
CA ARG A 217 -29.10 4.68 21.07
C ARG A 217 -29.07 6.14 20.65
N ALA A 218 -30.13 6.59 19.98
CA ALA A 218 -30.31 8.00 19.66
C ALA A 218 -30.13 8.83 20.96
N PRO A 219 -29.43 9.98 20.91
CA PRO A 219 -29.35 10.86 22.07
C PRO A 219 -30.77 11.23 22.50
N ARG A 220 -31.07 11.06 23.80
CA ARG A 220 -32.34 11.48 24.40
C ARG A 220 -32.57 12.95 24.04
N GLY A 221 -33.65 13.23 23.32
CA GLY A 221 -34.03 14.58 22.93
C GLY A 221 -34.07 15.50 24.15
N GLN A 222 -33.31 16.58 24.09
CA GLN A 222 -33.48 17.68 25.03
C GLN A 222 -34.88 18.26 24.77
N HIS A 223 -35.74 18.22 25.79
CA HIS A 223 -37.04 18.87 25.74
C HIS A 223 -36.84 20.38 25.55
N LEU A 224 -37.00 20.86 24.31
CA LEU A 224 -37.22 22.26 24.03
C LEU A 224 -38.59 22.62 24.62
N ARG A 225 -38.60 23.42 25.69
CA ARG A 225 -39.82 24.02 26.24
C ARG A 225 -40.47 24.89 25.16
N ALA A 226 -41.73 24.62 24.86
CA ALA A 226 -42.53 25.47 23.99
C ALA A 226 -42.74 26.86 24.63
N PRO A 227 -42.63 27.96 23.87
CA PRO A 227 -42.98 29.29 24.35
C PRO A 227 -44.49 29.44 24.54
N SER A 228 -44.87 30.09 25.65
CA SER A 228 -46.24 30.37 26.08
C SER A 228 -46.97 31.26 25.07
N THR A 229 -48.18 30.84 24.65
CA THR A 229 -49.06 31.61 23.77
C THR A 229 -49.69 32.77 24.54
N HIS A 230 -49.18 33.98 24.35
CA HIS A 230 -49.90 35.19 24.74
C HIS A 230 -51.07 35.44 23.78
N LYS A 231 -52.26 35.57 24.37
CA LYS A 231 -53.57 35.79 23.75
C LYS A 231 -53.62 37.20 23.14
N ALA A 232 -53.91 37.29 21.84
CA ALA A 232 -54.07 38.57 21.14
C ALA A 232 -55.31 39.35 21.66
N PRO A 233 -55.22 40.68 21.84
CA PRO A 233 -56.37 41.51 22.20
C PRO A 233 -57.28 41.79 20.99
N ASN A 234 -58.57 41.91 21.33
CA ASN A 234 -59.73 42.08 20.46
C ASN A 234 -59.78 43.49 19.86
N LEU A 235 -59.94 43.62 18.53
CA LEU A 235 -60.20 44.90 17.85
C LEU A 235 -61.72 45.09 17.69
N PRO A 236 -62.30 46.22 18.12
CA PRO A 236 -63.72 46.52 17.91
C PRO A 236 -63.99 47.01 16.48
N GLY A 237 -65.19 46.69 15.97
CA GLY A 237 -65.65 47.06 14.63
C GLY A 237 -66.16 48.50 14.49
N SER A 238 -66.82 48.73 13.34
CA SER A 238 -67.48 49.97 12.85
C SER A 238 -66.48 50.95 12.19
N GLN A 239 -66.70 51.51 11.00
CA GLN A 239 -67.93 51.81 10.24
C GLN A 239 -67.72 51.55 8.75
#